data_AF-A0AAW6WI50-F1
#
_entry.id   AF-A0AAW6WI50-F1
#
_cell.length_a   1.000
_cell.length_b   1.000
_cell.length_c   1.000
_cell.angle_alpha   90.00
_cell.angle_beta   90.00
_cell.angle_gamma   90.00
#
_symmetry.space_group_name_H-M   'P 1'
#
loop_
_entity.id
_entity.type
_entity.pdbx_description
1 polymer ?
#
loop_
_entity_poly.entity_id
_entity_poly.type
_entity_poly.pdbx_seq_one_letter_code
_entity_poly.pdbx_strand_id
1 'polypeptide(L)'
;MSARSTYSAPQRILHWLMAILIFFNLLFPDGMNAWRRLVRHGQVPTPADVASANVHAYAGIAILLLAIVRLCLRLVSDVPALPDNQPAFLHYIANITHFLLYALIFAMPLSGMAAYYFGIDTAAFVHGGPIKTLLWIAVVLHIFGAFAQHFYFKSDVLRRMTIG
;
A
#
# COMPACT_ATOMS: atom_id res chain seq x y z
N MET A 1 -13.23 -13.75 -26.64
CA MET A 1 -13.28 -12.55 -25.78
C MET A 1 -12.05 -11.71 -26.12
N SER A 2 -12.22 -10.47 -26.56
CA SER A 2 -11.09 -9.59 -26.87
C SER A 2 -10.33 -9.29 -25.57
N ALA A 3 -9.03 -9.61 -25.54
CA ALA A 3 -8.19 -9.27 -24.39
C ALA A 3 -8.19 -7.75 -24.23
N ARG A 4 -8.75 -7.24 -23.12
CA ARG A 4 -8.73 -5.80 -22.84
C ARG A 4 -7.28 -5.34 -22.72
N SER A 5 -6.91 -4.32 -23.49
CA SER A 5 -5.59 -3.71 -23.47
C SER A 5 -5.33 -2.89 -22.19
N THR A 6 -6.35 -2.68 -21.35
CA THR A 6 -6.40 -1.67 -20.29
C THR A 6 -7.20 -2.16 -19.08
N TYR A 7 -6.85 -1.67 -17.88
CA TYR A 7 -7.56 -2.01 -16.65
C TYR A 7 -8.95 -1.35 -16.63
N SER A 8 -9.93 -2.07 -16.08
CA SER A 8 -11.27 -1.53 -15.89
C SER A 8 -11.28 -0.26 -15.02
N ALA A 9 -12.28 0.61 -15.19
CA ALA A 9 -12.41 1.82 -14.38
C ALA A 9 -12.40 1.55 -12.86
N PRO A 10 -13.11 0.52 -12.33
CA PRO A 10 -13.03 0.18 -10.91
C PRO A 10 -11.62 -0.18 -10.44
N GLN A 11 -10.84 -0.93 -11.23
CA GLN A 11 -9.46 -1.29 -10.87
C GLN A 11 -8.56 -0.06 -10.77
N ARG A 12 -8.71 0.89 -11.70
CA ARG A 12 -7.94 2.15 -11.73
C ARG A 12 -8.30 3.06 -10.57
N ILE A 13 -9.60 3.32 -10.36
CA ILE A 13 -10.08 4.16 -9.25
C ILE A 13 -9.60 3.60 -7.92
N LEU A 14 -9.76 2.30 -7.71
CA LEU A 14 -9.34 1.65 -6.47
C LEU A 14 -7.81 1.69 -6.28
N HIS A 15 -7.03 1.60 -7.36
CA HIS A 15 -5.57 1.75 -7.28
C HIS A 15 -5.16 3.14 -6.80
N TRP A 16 -5.67 4.19 -7.44
CA TRP A 16 -5.29 5.56 -7.10
C TRP A 16 -5.83 5.99 -5.75
N LEU A 17 -7.05 5.58 -5.38
CA LEU A 17 -7.59 5.81 -4.04
C LEU A 17 -6.69 5.17 -2.98
N MET A 18 -6.30 3.91 -3.16
CA MET A 18 -5.39 3.25 -2.23
C MET A 18 -4.02 3.92 -2.18
N ALA A 19 -3.45 4.31 -3.33
CA ALA A 19 -2.18 5.00 -3.37
C ALA A 19 -2.23 6.30 -2.54
N ILE A 20 -3.26 7.13 -2.75
CA ILE A 20 -3.45 8.39 -1.99
C ILE A 20 -3.55 8.10 -0.48
N LEU A 21 -4.37 7.13 -0.08
CA LEU A 21 -4.53 6.79 1.34
C LEU A 21 -3.24 6.24 1.96
N ILE A 22 -2.52 5.37 1.25
CA ILE A 22 -1.23 4.82 1.71
C ILE A 22 -0.20 5.94 1.89
N PHE A 23 -0.07 6.84 0.91
CA PHE A 23 0.85 7.98 1.04
C PHE A 23 0.44 8.92 2.17
N PHE A 24 -0.85 9.24 2.31
CA PHE A 24 -1.36 10.01 3.45
C PHE A 24 -0.95 9.36 4.78
N ASN A 25 -1.15 8.05 4.92
CA ASN A 25 -0.89 7.35 6.18
C ASN A 25 0.61 7.20 6.49
N LEU A 26 1.45 7.08 5.45
CA LEU A 26 2.91 6.99 5.56
C LEU A 26 3.57 8.35 5.87
N LEU A 27 3.06 9.43 5.28
CA LEU A 27 3.63 10.78 5.37
C LEU A 27 3.13 11.56 6.59
N PHE A 28 1.92 11.27 7.08
CA PHE A 28 1.31 11.99 8.21
C PHE A 28 1.03 11.08 9.43
N PRO A 29 2.02 10.34 9.99
CA PRO A 29 1.82 9.50 11.17
C PRO A 29 1.94 10.26 12.50
N ASP A 30 2.08 11.59 12.50
CA ASP A 30 2.52 12.38 13.66
C ASP A 30 1.61 12.24 14.88
N GLY A 31 0.30 12.24 14.68
CA GLY A 31 -0.67 12.03 15.76
C GLY A 31 -0.48 10.68 16.47
N MET A 32 -0.31 9.61 15.70
CA MET A 32 -0.04 8.27 16.24
C MET A 32 1.32 8.21 16.94
N ASN A 33 2.35 8.83 16.37
CA ASN A 33 3.68 8.87 16.98
C ASN A 33 3.68 9.66 18.30
N ALA A 34 2.97 10.78 18.36
CA ALA A 34 2.81 11.59 19.57
C ALA A 34 2.09 10.79 20.66
N TRP A 35 0.92 10.22 20.34
CA TRP A 35 0.18 9.36 21.25
C TRP A 35 1.04 8.21 21.78
N ARG A 36 1.79 7.52 20.90
CA ARG A 36 2.63 6.39 21.28
C ARG A 36 3.75 6.78 22.24
N ARG A 37 4.35 7.97 22.06
CA ARG A 37 5.37 8.49 22.99
C ARG A 37 4.77 8.74 24.36
N LEU A 38 3.60 9.39 24.45
CA LEU A 38 2.92 9.66 25.72
C LEU A 38 2.69 8.35 26.50
N VAL A 39 2.09 7.36 25.84
CA VAL A 39 1.80 6.06 26.46
C VAL A 39 3.07 5.34 26.92
N ARG A 40 4.14 5.37 26.12
CA ARG A 40 5.43 4.75 26.49
C ARG A 40 6.12 5.41 27.67
N HIS A 41 5.86 6.69 27.91
CA HIS A 41 6.37 7.41 29.07
C HIS A 41 5.41 7.39 30.28
N GLY A 42 4.37 6.56 30.24
CA GLY A 42 3.39 6.44 31.32
C GLY A 42 2.48 7.66 31.47
N GLN A 43 2.41 8.53 30.46
CA GLN A 43 1.53 9.68 30.45
C GLN A 43 0.14 9.29 29.94
N VAL A 44 -0.89 9.98 30.43
CA VAL A 44 -2.28 9.77 30.01
C VAL A 44 -2.57 10.67 28.80
N PRO A 45 -2.85 10.11 27.60
CA PRO A 45 -3.19 10.90 26.43
C PRO A 45 -4.51 11.65 26.61
N THR A 46 -4.58 12.88 26.14
CA THR A 46 -5.83 13.65 26.12
C THR A 46 -6.79 13.12 25.04
N PRO A 47 -8.09 13.45 25.09
CA PRO A 47 -9.01 13.11 24.00
C PRO A 47 -8.56 13.62 22.63
N ALA A 48 -7.87 14.77 22.58
CA ALA A 48 -7.32 15.32 21.34
C ALA A 48 -6.16 14.48 20.80
N ASP A 49 -5.28 13.97 21.67
CA ASP A 49 -4.17 13.08 21.27
C ASP A 49 -4.71 11.77 20.69
N VAL A 50 -5.73 11.19 21.33
CA VAL A 50 -6.41 9.98 20.85
C VAL A 50 -7.11 10.24 19.52
N ALA A 51 -7.82 11.37 19.37
CA ALA A 51 -8.47 11.73 18.12
C ALA A 51 -7.44 11.88 16.98
N SER A 52 -6.30 12.51 17.25
CA SER A 52 -5.21 12.67 16.29
C SER A 52 -4.61 11.32 15.88
N ALA A 53 -4.37 10.40 16.83
CA ALA A 53 -3.91 9.05 16.54
C ALA A 53 -4.94 8.23 15.74
N ASN A 54 -6.24 8.40 16.02
CA ASN A 54 -7.31 7.69 15.34
C ASN A 54 -7.40 8.02 13.85
N VAL A 55 -6.97 9.21 13.40
CA VAL A 55 -6.88 9.53 11.96
C VAL A 55 -5.98 8.53 11.24
N HIS A 56 -4.83 8.20 11.82
CA HIS A 56 -3.92 7.20 11.26
C HIS A 56 -4.54 5.80 11.31
N ALA A 57 -5.12 5.41 12.45
CA ALA A 57 -5.70 4.08 12.64
C ALA A 57 -6.88 3.82 11.67
N TYR A 58 -7.80 4.77 11.55
CA TYR A 58 -8.98 4.64 10.68
C TYR A 58 -8.60 4.67 9.20
N ALA A 59 -7.63 5.48 8.78
CA ALA A 59 -7.11 5.42 7.42
C ALA A 59 -6.44 4.06 7.14
N GLY A 60 -5.71 3.49 8.10
CA GLY A 60 -5.16 2.13 8.00
C GLY A 60 -6.23 1.06 7.84
N ILE A 61 -7.31 1.13 8.62
CA ILE A 61 -8.46 0.21 8.50
C ILE A 61 -9.15 0.37 7.15
N ALA A 62 -9.35 1.60 6.67
CA ALA A 62 -9.92 1.84 5.35
C ALA A 62 -9.06 1.22 4.24
N ILE A 63 -7.73 1.36 4.32
CA ILE A 63 -6.78 0.72 3.39
C ILE A 63 -6.94 -0.80 3.42
N LEU A 64 -7.06 -1.43 4.60
CA LEU A 64 -7.26 -2.87 4.74
C LEU A 64 -8.55 -3.35 4.05
N LEU A 65 -9.66 -2.65 4.28
CA LEU A 65 -10.94 -2.98 3.65
C LEU A 65 -10.88 -2.82 2.12
N LEU A 66 -10.29 -1.72 1.65
CA LEU A 66 -10.08 -1.49 0.22
C LEU A 66 -9.11 -2.50 -0.40
N ALA A 67 -8.12 -2.99 0.35
CA ALA A 67 -7.21 -4.04 -0.08
C ALA A 67 -7.94 -5.37 -0.30
N ILE A 68 -8.90 -5.73 0.56
CA ILE A 68 -9.78 -6.89 0.37
C ILE A 68 -10.58 -6.73 -0.92
N VAL A 69 -11.25 -5.59 -1.09
CA VAL A 69 -12.02 -5.30 -2.32
C VAL A 69 -11.11 -5.38 -3.55
N ARG A 70 -9.89 -4.84 -3.46
CA ARG A 70 -8.91 -4.85 -4.54
C ARG A 70 -8.45 -6.26 -4.89
N LEU A 71 -8.23 -7.11 -3.89
CA LEU A 71 -7.86 -8.50 -4.10
C LEU A 71 -9.01 -9.26 -4.78
N CYS A 72 -10.23 -9.14 -4.27
CA CYS A 72 -11.42 -9.75 -4.89
C CYS A 72 -11.57 -9.28 -6.34
N LEU A 73 -11.49 -7.98 -6.59
CA LEU A 73 -11.61 -7.41 -7.93
C LEU A 73 -10.51 -7.92 -8.88
N ARG A 74 -9.27 -8.08 -8.40
CA ARG A 74 -8.16 -8.65 -9.18
C ARG A 74 -8.39 -10.11 -9.53
N LEU A 75 -9.01 -10.88 -8.65
CA LEU A 75 -9.27 -12.31 -8.88
C LEU A 75 -10.41 -12.56 -9.87
N VAL A 76 -11.39 -11.64 -9.96
CA VAL A 76 -12.55 -11.79 -10.85
C VAL A 76 -12.46 -11.01 -12.16
N SER A 77 -11.47 -10.13 -12.31
CA SER A 77 -11.31 -9.28 -13.50
C SER A 77 -10.14 -9.73 -14.36
N ASP A 78 -10.28 -9.57 -15.68
CA ASP A 78 -9.16 -9.73 -16.61
C ASP A 78 -8.02 -8.76 -16.29
N VAL A 79 -6.79 -9.23 -16.45
CA VAL A 79 -5.57 -8.43 -16.29
C VAL A 79 -4.88 -8.31 -17.65
N PRO A 80 -4.51 -7.09 -18.09
CA PRO A 80 -3.78 -6.91 -19.34
C PRO A 80 -2.48 -7.72 -19.37
N ALA A 81 -2.12 -8.25 -20.55
CA ALA A 81 -0.90 -9.04 -20.74
C ALA A 81 0.38 -8.27 -20.37
N LEU A 82 1.40 -8.97 -19.91
CA LEU A 82 2.71 -8.38 -19.63
C LEU A 82 3.32 -7.79 -20.92
N PRO A 83 4.09 -6.70 -20.86
CA PRO A 83 4.79 -6.19 -22.02
C PRO A 83 5.91 -7.15 -22.44
N ASP A 84 6.00 -7.42 -23.75
CA ASP A 84 6.99 -8.35 -24.33
C ASP A 84 8.35 -7.69 -24.59
N ASN A 85 8.40 -6.36 -24.69
CA ASN A 85 9.61 -5.58 -24.99
C ASN A 85 10.49 -5.33 -23.76
N GLN A 86 10.90 -6.38 -23.05
CA GLN A 86 11.86 -6.27 -21.95
C GLN A 86 12.57 -7.59 -21.62
N PRO A 87 13.75 -7.54 -20.96
CA PRO A 87 14.40 -8.74 -20.43
C PRO A 87 13.48 -9.54 -19.49
N ALA A 88 13.47 -10.87 -19.64
CA ALA A 88 12.61 -11.76 -18.86
C ALA A 88 12.75 -11.59 -17.34
N PHE A 89 13.95 -11.27 -16.84
CA PHE A 89 14.18 -11.06 -15.41
C PHE A 89 13.35 -9.90 -14.82
N LEU A 90 12.99 -8.89 -15.62
CA LEU A 90 12.15 -7.78 -15.18
C LEU A 90 10.70 -8.21 -14.93
N HIS A 91 10.20 -9.25 -15.62
CA HIS A 91 8.91 -9.85 -15.28
C HIS A 91 8.92 -10.46 -13.88
N TYR A 92 10.01 -11.15 -13.51
CA TYR A 92 10.16 -11.72 -12.17
C TYR A 92 10.19 -10.63 -11.10
N ILE A 93 10.98 -9.56 -11.31
CA ILE A 93 11.04 -8.42 -10.37
C ILE A 93 9.66 -7.78 -10.22
N ALA A 94 8.93 -7.55 -11.31
CA ALA A 94 7.59 -6.97 -11.26
C ALA A 94 6.61 -7.85 -10.48
N ASN A 95 6.65 -9.18 -10.69
CA ASN A 95 5.79 -10.12 -9.98
C ASN A 95 6.11 -10.18 -8.48
N ILE A 96 7.40 -10.26 -8.12
CA ILE A 96 7.85 -10.23 -6.72
C ILE A 96 7.43 -8.93 -6.05
N THR A 97 7.62 -7.79 -6.72
CA THR A 97 7.24 -6.47 -6.20
C THR A 97 5.73 -6.39 -5.94
N HIS A 98 4.91 -6.84 -6.88
CA HIS A 98 3.45 -6.86 -6.69
C HIS A 98 3.03 -7.81 -5.57
N PHE A 99 3.61 -9.01 -5.50
CA PHE A 99 3.33 -9.95 -4.42
C PHE A 99 3.69 -9.34 -3.06
N LEU A 100 4.88 -8.77 -2.96
CA LEU A 100 5.37 -8.13 -1.74
C LEU A 100 4.47 -6.96 -1.33
N LEU A 101 4.08 -6.10 -2.26
CA LEU A 101 3.13 -5.02 -1.99
C LEU A 101 1.80 -5.56 -1.49
N TYR A 102 1.25 -6.61 -2.10
CA TYR A 102 0.02 -7.25 -1.61
C TYR A 102 0.20 -7.79 -0.19
N ALA A 103 1.30 -8.47 0.13
CA ALA A 103 1.53 -8.95 1.50
C ALA A 103 1.60 -7.77 2.49
N LEU A 104 2.31 -6.70 2.14
CA LEU A 104 2.57 -5.56 3.02
C LEU A 104 1.33 -4.69 3.26
N ILE A 105 0.47 -4.46 2.25
CA ILE A 105 -0.76 -3.65 2.43
C ILE A 105 -1.78 -4.32 3.37
N PHE A 106 -1.68 -5.63 3.60
CA PHE A 106 -2.46 -6.32 4.63
C PHE A 106 -1.71 -6.39 5.96
N ALA A 107 -0.43 -6.76 5.94
CA ALA A 107 0.37 -6.92 7.16
C ALA A 107 0.54 -5.60 7.94
N MET A 108 0.66 -4.47 7.24
CA MET A 108 0.81 -3.15 7.87
C MET A 108 -0.38 -2.76 8.75
N PRO A 109 -1.63 -2.66 8.24
CA PRO A 109 -2.77 -2.29 9.08
C PRO A 109 -3.09 -3.34 10.15
N LEU A 110 -2.92 -4.65 9.86
CA LEU A 110 -3.15 -5.70 10.85
C LEU A 110 -2.17 -5.60 12.04
N SER A 111 -0.88 -5.38 11.77
CA SER A 111 0.11 -5.16 12.83
C SER A 111 -0.13 -3.84 13.58
N GLY A 112 -0.61 -2.80 12.89
CA GLY A 112 -1.00 -1.54 13.51
C GLY A 112 -2.20 -1.69 14.46
N MET A 113 -3.22 -2.47 14.07
CA MET A 113 -4.35 -2.79 14.95
C MET A 113 -3.91 -3.60 16.17
N ALA A 114 -3.09 -4.63 15.97
CA ALA A 114 -2.49 -5.43 17.05
C ALA A 114 -1.73 -4.55 18.07
N ALA A 115 -0.97 -3.58 17.57
CA ALA A 115 -0.25 -2.63 18.39
C ALA A 115 -1.18 -1.66 19.15
N TYR A 116 -2.12 -1.04 18.44
CA TYR A 116 -2.89 0.09 18.94
C TYR A 116 -4.08 -0.32 19.81
N TYR A 117 -4.84 -1.34 19.39
CA TYR A 117 -6.06 -1.77 20.08
C TYR A 117 -5.83 -2.91 21.07
N PHE A 118 -4.80 -3.74 20.84
CA PHE A 118 -4.52 -4.91 21.67
C PHE A 118 -3.24 -4.75 22.53
N GLY A 119 -2.54 -3.63 22.43
CA GLY A 119 -1.36 -3.34 23.26
C GLY A 119 -0.16 -4.25 22.99
N ILE A 120 -0.08 -4.89 21.83
CA ILE A 120 1.00 -5.83 21.51
C ILE A 120 2.26 -5.06 21.09
N ASP A 121 3.22 -4.94 22.00
CA ASP A 121 4.45 -4.15 21.78
C ASP A 121 5.34 -4.68 20.64
N THR A 122 5.43 -6.00 20.48
CA THR A 122 6.18 -6.63 19.38
C THR A 122 5.57 -6.27 18.02
N ALA A 123 4.24 -6.30 17.90
CA ALA A 123 3.53 -5.89 16.69
C ALA A 123 3.81 -4.43 16.36
N ALA A 124 3.93 -3.59 17.37
CA ALA A 124 4.20 -2.18 17.18
C ALA A 124 5.62 -1.88 16.71
N PHE A 125 6.62 -2.62 17.20
CA PHE A 125 7.97 -2.59 16.66
C PHE A 125 7.99 -3.06 15.20
N VAL A 126 7.34 -4.18 14.90
CA VAL A 126 7.27 -4.76 13.55
C VAL A 126 6.57 -3.81 12.56
N HIS A 127 5.47 -3.18 12.98
CA HIS A 127 4.71 -2.20 12.20
C HIS A 127 5.55 -0.96 11.87
N GLY A 128 6.11 -0.30 12.89
CA GLY A 128 6.85 0.96 12.71
C GLY A 128 8.27 0.82 12.16
N GLY A 129 8.84 -0.38 12.23
CA GLY A 129 10.21 -0.70 11.79
C GLY A 129 10.23 -1.51 10.48
N PRO A 130 10.40 -2.84 10.55
CA PRO A 130 10.68 -3.67 9.38
C PRO A 130 9.59 -3.63 8.30
N ILE A 131 8.30 -3.71 8.66
CA ILE A 131 7.22 -3.66 7.64
C ILE A 131 7.23 -2.29 6.95
N LYS A 132 7.37 -1.19 7.71
CA LYS A 132 7.41 0.18 7.15
C LYS A 132 8.58 0.37 6.19
N THR A 133 9.77 -0.10 6.56
CA THR A 133 10.95 -0.02 5.70
C THR A 133 10.76 -0.82 4.41
N LEU A 134 10.27 -2.07 4.53
CA LEU A 134 10.00 -2.91 3.36
C LEU A 134 8.94 -2.29 2.44
N LEU A 135 7.91 -1.66 3.00
CA LEU A 135 6.87 -0.99 2.22
C LEU A 135 7.43 0.20 1.45
N TRP A 136 8.27 1.03 2.06
CA TRP A 136 8.95 2.12 1.33
C TRP A 136 9.78 1.62 0.16
N ILE A 137 10.61 0.59 0.38
CA ILE A 137 11.43 -0.02 -0.67
C ILE A 137 10.54 -0.55 -1.80
N ALA A 138 9.49 -1.29 -1.47
CA ALA A 138 8.57 -1.88 -2.46
C ALA A 138 7.81 -0.81 -3.26
N VAL A 139 7.37 0.28 -2.60
CA VAL A 139 6.71 1.42 -3.26
C VAL A 139 7.66 2.13 -4.22
N VAL A 140 8.89 2.40 -3.79
CA VAL A 140 9.91 3.04 -4.65
C VAL A 140 10.22 2.15 -5.85
N LEU A 141 10.45 0.85 -5.63
CA LEU A 141 10.71 -0.11 -6.70
C LEU A 141 9.54 -0.19 -7.69
N HIS A 142 8.30 -0.17 -7.19
CA HIS A 142 7.09 -0.18 -8.00
C HIS A 142 6.97 1.07 -8.88
N ILE A 143 7.15 2.26 -8.31
CA ILE A 143 7.07 3.53 -9.04
C ILE A 143 8.19 3.63 -10.07
N PHE A 144 9.43 3.31 -9.67
CA PHE A 144 10.57 3.32 -10.58
C PHE A 144 10.39 2.32 -11.72
N GLY A 145 9.89 1.12 -11.42
CA GLY A 145 9.56 0.11 -12.42
C GLY A 145 8.52 0.63 -13.42
N ALA A 146 7.46 1.28 -12.96
CA ALA A 146 6.44 1.87 -13.84
C ALA A 146 7.01 3.01 -14.72
N PHE A 147 7.92 3.82 -14.19
CA PHE A 147 8.61 4.85 -14.98
C PHE A 147 9.63 4.28 -15.96
N ALA A 148 10.39 3.24 -15.58
CA ALA A 148 11.30 2.56 -16.49
C ALA A 148 10.52 1.93 -17.66
N GLN A 149 9.37 1.32 -17.38
CA GLN A 149 8.46 0.83 -18.41
C GLN A 149 8.04 1.94 -19.38
N HIS A 150 7.62 3.08 -18.84
CA HIS A 150 7.10 4.18 -19.65
C HIS A 150 8.19 4.91 -20.45
N PHE A 151 9.31 5.24 -19.82
CA PHE A 151 10.34 6.10 -20.40
C PHE A 151 11.46 5.35 -21.12
N TYR A 152 11.86 4.17 -20.64
CA TYR A 152 12.96 3.41 -21.23
C TYR A 152 12.43 2.35 -22.21
N PHE A 153 11.55 1.46 -21.76
CA PHE A 153 10.98 0.39 -22.59
C PHE A 153 9.82 0.84 -23.48
N LYS A 154 9.36 2.08 -23.32
CA LYS A 154 8.26 2.70 -24.09
C LYS A 154 6.98 1.87 -24.10
N SER A 155 6.72 1.13 -23.02
CA SER A 155 5.51 0.35 -22.87
C SER A 155 4.35 1.19 -22.33
N ASP A 156 3.14 0.68 -22.50
CA ASP A 156 1.89 1.31 -22.10
C ASP A 156 1.46 0.97 -20.67
N VAL A 157 2.28 0.24 -19.89
CA VAL A 157 1.96 -0.23 -18.52
C VAL A 157 1.42 0.89 -17.62
N LEU A 158 2.07 2.06 -17.62
CA LEU A 158 1.62 3.20 -16.83
C LEU A 158 0.30 3.81 -17.38
N ARG A 159 0.14 3.85 -18.71
CA ARG A 159 -1.08 4.36 -19.36
C ARG A 159 -2.30 3.51 -19.02
N ARG A 160 -2.14 2.18 -19.01
CA ARG A 160 -3.19 1.22 -18.66
C ARG A 160 -3.78 1.45 -17.26
N MET A 161 -3.00 2.03 -16.34
CA MET A 161 -3.45 2.32 -14.98
C MET A 161 -3.91 3.78 -14.77
N THR A 162 -3.64 4.69 -15.71
CA THR A 162 -3.98 6.12 -15.61
C THR A 162 -5.20 6.44 -16.47
N ILE A 163 -4.99 6.69 -17.76
CA ILE A 163 -6.01 7.17 -18.69
C ILE A 163 -6.87 6.05 -19.29
N GLY A 164 -6.39 4.81 -19.22
CA GLY A 164 -7.05 3.67 -19.84
C GLY A 164 -6.91 3.64 -21.34
#